data_AF-A0A1Q7E4E0-F1
#
_entry.id   AF-A0A1Q7E4E0-F1
#
_cell.length_a   1.000
_cell.length_b   1.000
_cell.length_c   1.000
_cell.angle_alpha   90.00
_cell.angle_beta   90.00
_cell.angle_gamma   90.00
#
_symmetry.space_group_name_H-M   'P 1'
#
loop_
_entity.id
_entity.type
_entity.pdbx_description
1 polymer ?
#
loop_
_entity_poly.entity_id
_entity_poly.type
_entity_poly.pdbx_seq_one_letter_code
_entity_poly.pdbx_strand_id
1 'polypeptide(L)'
;MVYELRRTDVRVKWLVTCLLATFGLAYLFGGWMVALYAGFTPARVAQTYAGAEMPMPMPPDSTVVIERPMKMSEFAESDTHQVDMQLLIQDTHVHVPMYGVIAAALSLIGLGLVLPKGWHLGLITLLFAAPGLDFAGMWLTKLISRDFAIVTLLGGWAMALGYCVVTVVAIRQMWFLRKGVAT
;
A
#
# COMPACT_ATOMS: atom_id res chain seq x y z
N MET A 1 -18.46 -6.19 24.71
CA MET A 1 -17.32 -6.95 24.14
C MET A 1 -16.09 -6.68 25.01
N VAL A 2 -15.16 -7.63 25.16
CA VAL A 2 -14.01 -7.48 26.09
C VAL A 2 -13.01 -6.38 25.66
N TYR A 3 -13.05 -5.95 24.40
CA TYR A 3 -12.21 -4.87 23.85
C TYR A 3 -13.09 -3.86 23.10
N GLU A 4 -13.57 -2.81 23.75
CA GLU A 4 -14.29 -1.70 23.10
C GLU A 4 -13.40 -0.45 23.07
N LEU A 5 -12.92 -0.05 21.88
CA LEU A 5 -12.01 1.08 21.68
C LEU A 5 -12.57 2.42 22.21
N ARG A 6 -13.89 2.54 22.28
CA ARG A 6 -14.57 3.72 22.86
C ARG A 6 -14.31 3.87 24.37
N ARG A 7 -14.18 2.76 25.10
CA ARG A 7 -14.06 2.72 26.56
C ARG A 7 -12.63 2.56 27.06
N THR A 8 -11.66 2.33 26.19
CA THR A 8 -10.25 2.16 26.54
C THR A 8 -9.63 3.42 27.12
N ASP A 9 -8.51 3.22 27.82
CA ASP A 9 -7.69 4.27 28.39
C ASP A 9 -7.19 5.26 27.31
N VAL A 10 -7.01 6.52 27.71
CA VAL A 10 -6.57 7.60 26.82
C VAL A 10 -5.20 7.30 26.18
N ARG A 11 -4.30 6.57 26.86
CA ARG A 11 -3.00 6.16 26.33
C ARG A 11 -3.16 5.24 25.13
N VAL A 12 -4.10 4.30 25.18
CA VAL A 12 -4.42 3.40 24.07
C VAL A 12 -5.01 4.18 22.91
N LYS A 13 -5.92 5.12 23.18
CA LYS A 13 -6.51 5.98 22.14
C LYS A 13 -5.46 6.85 21.44
N TRP A 14 -4.50 7.38 22.20
CA TRP A 14 -3.36 8.12 21.65
C TRP A 14 -2.46 7.23 20.80
N LEU A 15 -2.09 6.04 21.30
CA LEU A 15 -1.30 5.08 20.53
C LEU A 15 -1.95 4.74 19.20
N VAL A 16 -3.25 4.40 19.21
CA VAL A 16 -4.01 4.10 17.98
C VAL A 16 -4.05 5.31 17.05
N THR A 17 -4.28 6.51 17.58
CA THR A 17 -4.33 7.74 16.78
C THR A 17 -3.00 8.03 16.10
N CYS A 18 -1.88 7.91 16.83
CA CYS A 18 -0.53 8.09 16.27
C CYS A 18 -0.22 7.01 15.23
N LEU A 19 -0.56 5.75 15.49
CA LEU A 19 -0.37 4.65 14.54
C LEU A 19 -1.13 4.89 13.24
N LEU A 20 -2.40 5.27 13.33
CA LEU A 20 -3.23 5.61 12.16
C LEU A 20 -2.64 6.80 11.41
N ALA A 21 -2.22 7.86 12.10
CA ALA A 21 -1.60 9.03 11.47
C ALA A 21 -0.32 8.64 10.69
N THR A 22 0.54 7.79 11.26
CA THR A 22 1.75 7.29 10.58
C THR A 22 1.40 6.48 9.34
N PHE A 23 0.42 5.58 9.42
CA PHE A 23 -0.04 4.83 8.25
C PHE A 23 -0.66 5.74 7.19
N GLY A 24 -1.46 6.74 7.59
CA GLY A 24 -2.02 7.72 6.67
C GLY A 24 -0.93 8.47 5.91
N LEU A 25 0.13 8.90 6.60
CA LEU A 25 1.29 9.52 5.98
C LEU A 25 1.98 8.57 4.98
N ALA A 26 2.19 7.30 5.37
CA ALA A 26 2.76 6.28 4.50
C ALA A 26 1.91 6.04 3.23
N TYR A 27 0.58 5.99 3.36
CA TYR A 27 -0.33 5.87 2.21
C TYR A 27 -0.26 7.08 1.27
N LEU A 28 -0.14 8.29 1.81
CA LEU A 28 0.01 9.51 0.99
C LEU A 28 1.33 9.48 0.22
N PHE A 29 2.44 9.13 0.85
CA PHE A 29 3.72 8.99 0.16
C PHE A 29 3.72 7.83 -0.83
N GLY A 30 3.07 6.70 -0.51
CA GLY A 30 2.88 5.60 -1.45
C GLY A 30 2.10 6.04 -2.69
N GLY A 31 0.99 6.76 -2.51
CA GLY A 31 0.24 7.33 -3.62
C GLY A 31 1.05 8.35 -4.43
N TRP A 32 1.87 9.16 -3.76
CA TRP A 32 2.78 10.10 -4.43
C TRP A 32 3.83 9.38 -5.28
N MET A 33 4.43 8.32 -4.75
CA MET A 33 5.36 7.46 -5.49
C MET A 33 4.68 6.85 -6.73
N VAL A 34 3.46 6.32 -6.57
CA VAL A 34 2.68 5.81 -7.72
C VAL A 34 2.45 6.91 -8.76
N ALA A 35 2.08 8.11 -8.34
CA ALA A 35 1.86 9.24 -9.25
C ALA A 35 3.11 9.59 -10.08
N LEU A 36 4.29 9.50 -9.47
CA LEU A 36 5.56 9.81 -10.12
C LEU A 36 6.06 8.70 -11.05
N TYR A 37 5.94 7.44 -10.66
CA TYR A 37 6.64 6.34 -11.33
C TYR A 37 5.75 5.41 -12.17
N ALA A 38 4.50 5.17 -11.76
CA ALA A 38 3.63 4.18 -12.39
C ALA A 38 2.32 4.76 -12.94
N GLY A 39 1.86 5.90 -12.43
CA GLY A 39 0.57 6.51 -12.73
C GLY A 39 -0.64 5.74 -12.17
N PHE A 40 -1.83 6.34 -12.30
CA PHE A 40 -3.10 5.77 -11.80
C PHE A 40 -3.98 5.18 -12.92
N THR A 41 -3.41 4.91 -14.10
CA THR A 41 -4.15 4.33 -15.23
C THR A 41 -3.62 2.95 -15.58
N PRO A 42 -4.49 2.01 -16.00
CA PRO A 42 -4.05 0.65 -16.34
C PRO A 42 -2.93 0.64 -17.39
N ALA A 43 -2.99 1.54 -18.37
CA ALA A 43 -1.99 1.64 -19.43
C ALA A 43 -0.60 2.02 -18.89
N ARG A 44 -0.51 2.95 -17.92
CA ARG A 44 0.76 3.38 -17.34
C ARG A 44 1.34 2.30 -16.43
N VAL A 45 0.50 1.67 -15.59
CA VAL A 45 0.90 0.52 -14.77
C VAL A 45 1.40 -0.63 -15.65
N ALA A 46 0.71 -0.93 -16.75
CA ALA A 46 1.14 -1.95 -17.70
C ALA A 46 2.50 -1.62 -18.34
N GLN A 47 2.80 -0.34 -18.63
CA GLN A 47 4.11 0.06 -19.15
C GLN A 47 5.22 -0.18 -18.12
N THR A 48 4.95 0.09 -16.84
CA THR A 48 5.90 -0.12 -15.74
C THR A 48 6.22 -1.61 -15.54
N TYR A 49 5.22 -2.49 -15.54
CA TYR A 49 5.42 -3.90 -15.19
C TYR A 49 5.56 -4.84 -16.39
N ALA A 50 4.98 -4.56 -17.56
CA ALA A 50 5.11 -5.41 -18.75
C ALA A 50 6.33 -5.06 -19.62
N GLY A 51 7.21 -4.18 -19.12
CA GLY A 51 8.46 -3.80 -19.76
C GLY A 51 9.46 -4.96 -19.87
N ALA A 52 10.40 -4.83 -20.81
CA ALA A 52 11.47 -5.81 -21.03
C ALA A 52 12.35 -5.93 -19.78
N GLU A 53 13.09 -7.03 -19.64
CA GLU A 53 14.10 -7.13 -18.60
C GLU A 53 15.12 -6.01 -18.80
N MET A 54 15.31 -5.18 -17.77
CA MET A 54 16.40 -4.24 -17.78
C MET A 54 17.69 -5.05 -17.71
N PRO A 55 18.66 -4.85 -18.63
CA PRO A 55 19.98 -5.40 -18.44
C PRO A 55 20.55 -4.72 -17.20
N MET A 56 20.54 -5.43 -16.08
CA MET A 56 21.35 -5.12 -14.91
C MET A 56 22.68 -5.87 -15.12
N PRO A 57 23.66 -5.29 -15.84
CA PRO A 57 24.98 -5.88 -15.87
C PRO A 57 25.48 -5.97 -14.42
N MET A 58 25.91 -7.16 -14.01
CA MET A 58 26.72 -7.33 -12.81
C MET A 58 27.79 -6.23 -12.78
N PRO A 59 28.06 -5.61 -11.61
CA PRO A 59 29.13 -4.62 -11.53
C PRO A 59 30.38 -5.27 -12.10
N PRO A 60 31.04 -4.67 -13.11
CA PRO A 60 32.29 -5.22 -13.62
C PRO A 60 33.28 -5.36 -12.47
N ASP A 61 34.14 -6.38 -12.51
CA ASP A 61 35.18 -6.65 -11.49
C ASP A 61 36.11 -5.44 -11.25
N SER A 62 36.04 -4.43 -12.11
CA SER A 62 36.66 -3.11 -11.94
C SER A 62 35.68 -1.99 -12.30
N THR A 63 35.63 -0.95 -11.46
CA THR A 63 34.83 0.26 -11.73
C THR A 63 35.56 1.12 -12.76
N VAL A 64 35.08 1.14 -14.00
CA VAL A 64 35.58 2.09 -15.01
C VAL A 64 34.68 3.33 -14.97
N VAL A 65 35.19 4.44 -14.45
CA VAL A 65 34.49 5.72 -14.48
C VAL A 65 34.64 6.31 -15.89
N ILE A 66 33.56 6.32 -16.67
CA ILE A 66 33.50 6.96 -17.98
C ILE A 66 32.80 8.30 -17.81
N GLU A 67 33.55 9.40 -17.91
CA GLU A 67 32.96 10.73 -18.00
C GLU A 67 32.46 10.96 -19.43
N ARG A 68 31.13 10.94 -19.61
CA ARG A 68 30.47 11.31 -20.86
C ARG A 68 29.69 12.61 -20.65
N PRO A 69 29.87 13.64 -21.51
CA PRO A 69 29.04 14.83 -21.46
C PRO A 69 27.59 14.47 -21.81
N MET A 70 26.68 14.59 -20.84
CA MET A 70 25.23 14.47 -21.07
C MET A 70 24.62 15.84 -21.38
N LYS A 71 23.74 15.87 -22.39
CA LYS A 71 22.96 17.08 -22.73
C LYS A 71 21.71 17.15 -21.85
N MET A 72 21.27 18.36 -21.46
CA MET A 72 20.02 18.50 -20.68
C MET A 72 18.78 17.90 -21.35
N SER A 73 18.77 17.82 -22.69
CA SER A 73 17.71 17.15 -23.44
C SER A 73 17.67 15.63 -23.22
N GLU A 74 18.80 15.00 -22.90
CA GLU A 74 18.88 13.55 -22.63
C GLU A 74 18.32 13.20 -21.24
N PHE A 75 18.21 14.18 -20.33
CA PHE A 75 17.49 14.01 -19.05
C PHE A 75 15.97 14.20 -19.20
N ALA A 76 15.50 14.80 -20.30
CA ALA A 76 14.09 15.04 -20.55
C ALA A 76 13.38 13.82 -21.15
N GLU A 77 14.12 12.91 -21.79
CA GLU A 77 13.69 11.52 -22.01
C GLU A 77 13.75 10.80 -20.66
N SER A 78 12.75 11.04 -19.81
CA SER A 78 12.56 10.19 -18.64
C SER A 78 12.21 8.80 -19.16
N ASP A 79 13.19 7.90 -19.19
CA ASP A 79 12.93 6.48 -19.34
C ASP A 79 11.81 6.12 -18.35
N THR A 80 10.68 5.67 -18.89
CA THR A 80 9.56 5.22 -18.08
C THR A 80 10.10 4.22 -17.07
N HIS A 81 9.90 4.44 -15.77
CA HIS A 81 10.37 3.51 -14.75
C HIS A 81 9.82 2.11 -15.05
N GLN A 82 10.70 1.17 -15.35
CA GLN A 82 10.35 -0.22 -15.61
C GLN A 82 10.79 -1.08 -14.44
N VAL A 83 9.94 -2.05 -14.10
CA VAL A 83 10.21 -3.02 -13.04
C VAL A 83 10.53 -4.35 -13.70
N ASP A 84 11.77 -4.79 -13.56
CA ASP A 84 12.21 -6.12 -13.98
C ASP A 84 11.77 -7.20 -12.97
N MET A 85 12.03 -8.46 -13.31
CA MET A 85 11.62 -9.60 -12.47
C MET A 85 12.33 -9.59 -11.11
N GLN A 86 13.61 -9.20 -11.05
CA GLN A 86 14.40 -9.22 -9.83
C GLN A 86 13.92 -8.14 -8.86
N LEU A 87 13.67 -6.94 -9.38
CA LEU A 87 13.07 -5.84 -8.63
C LEU A 87 11.68 -6.23 -8.12
N LEU A 88 10.85 -6.87 -8.95
CA LEU A 88 9.51 -7.32 -8.51
C LEU A 88 9.57 -8.37 -7.40
N ILE A 89 10.54 -9.29 -7.46
CA ILE A 89 10.79 -10.28 -6.38
C ILE A 89 11.21 -9.57 -5.10
N GLN A 90 12.14 -8.63 -5.19
CA GLN A 90 12.64 -7.86 -4.04
C GLN A 90 11.50 -7.03 -3.41
N ASP A 91 10.72 -6.33 -4.22
CA ASP A 91 9.56 -5.57 -3.76
C ASP A 91 8.55 -6.47 -3.08
N THR A 92 8.22 -7.62 -3.67
CA THR A 92 7.30 -8.61 -3.09
C THR A 92 7.83 -9.11 -1.73
N HIS A 93 9.12 -9.45 -1.63
CA HIS A 93 9.74 -9.97 -0.41
C HIS A 93 9.66 -9.00 0.76
N VAL A 94 9.85 -7.71 0.51
CA VAL A 94 9.85 -6.68 1.57
C VAL A 94 8.44 -6.20 1.88
N HIS A 95 7.64 -5.93 0.86
CA HIS A 95 6.36 -5.26 1.03
C HIS A 95 5.23 -6.20 1.44
N VAL A 96 5.17 -7.44 0.95
CA VAL A 96 4.08 -8.37 1.31
C VAL A 96 4.06 -8.65 2.82
N PRO A 97 5.19 -8.95 3.50
CA PRO A 97 5.20 -9.09 4.94
C PRO A 97 4.82 -7.81 5.68
N MET A 98 5.33 -6.65 5.22
CA MET A 98 5.00 -5.35 5.80
C MET A 98 3.49 -5.06 5.71
N TYR A 99 2.86 -5.29 4.56
CA TYR A 99 1.42 -5.15 4.40
C TYR A 99 0.64 -6.15 5.24
N GLY A 100 1.15 -7.37 5.44
CA GLY A 100 0.58 -8.33 6.39
C GLY A 100 0.56 -7.79 7.83
N VAL A 101 1.64 -7.14 8.28
CA VAL A 101 1.71 -6.50 9.60
C VAL A 101 0.73 -5.32 9.70
N ILE A 102 0.65 -4.47 8.67
CA ILE A 102 -0.29 -3.34 8.63
C ILE A 102 -1.74 -3.83 8.68
N ALA A 103 -2.07 -4.84 7.86
CA ALA A 103 -3.40 -5.44 7.83
C ALA A 103 -3.78 -6.06 9.17
N ALA A 104 -2.84 -6.74 9.84
CA ALA A 104 -3.04 -7.28 11.19
C ALA A 104 -3.28 -6.16 12.21
N ALA A 105 -2.47 -5.10 12.21
CA ALA A 105 -2.63 -3.97 13.11
C ALA A 105 -3.99 -3.26 12.91
N LEU A 106 -4.38 -2.99 11.66
CA LEU A 106 -5.68 -2.40 11.34
C LEU A 106 -6.85 -3.32 11.68
N SER A 107 -6.69 -4.64 11.52
CA SER A 107 -7.70 -5.62 11.91
C SER A 107 -7.89 -5.68 13.42
N LEU A 108 -6.80 -5.59 14.20
CA LEU A 108 -6.85 -5.51 15.66
C LEU A 108 -7.58 -4.24 16.12
N ILE A 109 -7.33 -3.10 15.48
CA ILE A 109 -8.11 -1.88 15.72
C ILE A 109 -9.57 -2.12 15.36
N GLY A 110 -9.82 -2.75 14.21
CA GLY A 110 -11.14 -3.13 13.70
C GLY A 110 -11.95 -3.95 14.69
N LEU A 111 -11.35 -4.96 15.33
CA LEU A 111 -11.98 -5.79 16.38
C LEU A 111 -12.42 -4.99 17.60
N GLY A 112 -11.77 -3.86 17.88
CA GLY A 112 -12.15 -2.95 18.95
C GLY A 112 -13.32 -2.03 18.60
N LEU A 113 -13.73 -1.98 17.33
CA LEU A 113 -14.81 -1.12 16.86
C LEU A 113 -16.17 -1.73 17.16
N VAL A 114 -17.13 -0.88 17.52
CA VAL A 114 -18.53 -1.31 17.65
C VAL A 114 -19.15 -1.36 16.26
N LEU A 115 -19.03 -2.51 15.58
CA LEU A 115 -19.59 -2.79 14.25
C LEU A 115 -20.39 -4.10 14.24
N PRO A 116 -21.37 -4.27 13.33
CA PRO A 116 -22.01 -5.56 13.10
C PRO A 116 -21.00 -6.64 12.67
N LYS A 117 -21.28 -7.91 12.98
CA LYS A 117 -20.36 -9.04 12.68
C LYS A 117 -19.94 -9.12 11.21
N GLY A 118 -20.90 -8.92 10.28
CA GLY A 118 -20.61 -8.94 8.84
C GLY A 118 -19.63 -7.85 8.42
N TRP A 119 -19.74 -6.66 9.01
CA TRP A 119 -18.82 -5.55 8.74
C TRP A 119 -17.40 -5.84 9.24
N HIS A 120 -17.25 -6.43 10.43
CA HIS A 120 -15.94 -6.84 10.93
C HIS A 120 -15.25 -7.83 10.00
N LEU A 121 -15.95 -8.91 9.62
CA LEU A 121 -15.40 -9.93 8.74
C LEU A 121 -15.06 -9.33 7.36
N GLY A 122 -15.96 -8.53 6.80
CA GLY A 122 -15.73 -7.86 5.52
C GLY A 122 -14.50 -6.94 5.55
N LEU A 123 -14.34 -6.15 6.61
CA LEU A 123 -13.17 -5.28 6.80
C LEU A 123 -11.86 -6.06 6.92
N ILE A 124 -11.85 -7.11 7.74
CA ILE A 124 -10.65 -7.96 7.89
C ILE A 124 -10.30 -8.60 6.55
N THR A 125 -11.27 -9.19 5.86
CA THR A 125 -11.04 -9.78 4.54
C THR A 125 -10.53 -8.75 3.54
N LEU A 126 -11.12 -7.55 3.50
CA LEU A 126 -10.68 -6.47 2.61
C LEU A 126 -9.23 -6.06 2.89
N LEU A 127 -8.85 -5.86 4.16
CA LEU A 127 -7.52 -5.41 4.56
C LEU A 127 -6.42 -6.41 4.18
N PHE A 128 -6.71 -7.71 4.19
CA PHE A 128 -5.77 -8.74 3.78
C PHE A 128 -5.81 -9.02 2.27
N ALA A 129 -6.99 -8.98 1.65
CA ALA A 129 -7.15 -9.28 0.23
C ALA A 129 -6.60 -8.16 -0.66
N ALA A 130 -6.76 -6.89 -0.27
CA ALA A 130 -6.39 -5.75 -1.11
C ALA A 130 -4.89 -5.70 -1.44
N PRO A 131 -3.94 -5.83 -0.48
CA PRO A 131 -2.52 -5.95 -0.81
C PRO A 131 -2.21 -7.19 -1.64
N GLY A 132 -2.91 -8.30 -1.38
CA GLY A 132 -2.76 -9.53 -2.17
C GLY A 132 -3.14 -9.32 -3.64
N LEU A 133 -4.24 -8.63 -3.91
CA LEU A 133 -4.68 -8.27 -5.26
C LEU A 133 -3.70 -7.29 -5.93
N ASP A 134 -3.15 -6.35 -5.17
CA ASP A 134 -2.18 -5.38 -5.69
C ASP A 134 -0.95 -6.09 -6.30
N PHE A 135 -0.27 -6.93 -5.50
CA PHE A 135 0.88 -7.71 -5.95
C PHE A 135 0.52 -8.78 -6.98
N ALA A 136 -0.61 -9.48 -6.80
CA ALA A 136 -1.06 -10.45 -7.80
C ALA A 136 -1.24 -9.78 -9.17
N GLY A 137 -1.82 -8.57 -9.20
CA GLY A 137 -1.95 -7.79 -10.41
C GLY A 137 -0.60 -7.47 -11.05
N MET A 138 0.41 -7.08 -10.26
CA MET A 138 1.75 -6.75 -10.79
C MET A 138 2.40 -7.99 -11.42
N TRP A 139 2.32 -9.13 -10.74
CA TRP A 139 2.84 -10.41 -11.21
C TRP A 139 2.11 -10.91 -12.46
N LEU A 140 0.78 -10.85 -12.48
CA LEU A 140 -0.03 -11.22 -13.65
C LEU A 140 0.26 -10.29 -14.85
N THR A 141 0.51 -9.01 -14.58
CA THR A 141 0.92 -8.04 -15.60
C THR A 141 2.29 -8.37 -16.19
N LYS A 142 3.24 -8.81 -15.36
CA LYS A 142 4.59 -9.21 -15.79
C LYS A 142 4.60 -10.54 -16.56
N LEU A 143 3.83 -11.53 -16.10
CA LEU A 143 3.95 -12.92 -16.57
C LEU A 143 2.90 -13.32 -17.61
N ILE A 144 1.73 -12.68 -17.62
CA ILE A 144 0.58 -13.14 -18.41
C ILE A 144 0.12 -12.10 -19.43
N SER A 145 -0.39 -10.95 -18.98
CA SER A 145 -0.95 -9.92 -19.88
C SER A 145 -0.98 -8.55 -19.23
N ARG A 146 -0.79 -7.51 -20.06
CA ARG A 146 -0.93 -6.09 -19.71
C ARG A 146 -2.30 -5.74 -19.10
N ASP A 147 -3.35 -6.47 -19.46
CA ASP A 147 -4.71 -6.19 -19.01
C ASP A 147 -4.90 -6.38 -17.50
N PHE A 148 -4.04 -7.19 -16.86
CA PHE A 148 -4.09 -7.42 -15.41
C PHE A 148 -3.62 -6.22 -14.58
N ALA A 149 -3.09 -5.16 -15.21
CA ALA A 149 -2.72 -3.92 -14.53
C ALA A 149 -3.90 -3.26 -13.80
N ILE A 150 -5.14 -3.53 -14.24
CA ILE A 150 -6.34 -3.08 -13.53
C ILE A 150 -6.47 -3.72 -12.14
N VAL A 151 -6.01 -4.96 -11.96
CA VAL A 151 -6.09 -5.68 -10.69
C VAL A 151 -5.19 -5.01 -9.66
N THR A 152 -3.99 -4.58 -10.06
CA THR A 152 -3.08 -3.77 -9.23
C THR A 152 -3.77 -2.51 -8.74
N LEU A 153 -4.34 -1.73 -9.66
CA LEU A 153 -5.05 -0.49 -9.31
C LEU A 153 -6.22 -0.73 -8.36
N LEU A 154 -7.04 -1.76 -8.62
CA LEU A 154 -8.15 -2.11 -7.75
C LEU A 154 -7.66 -2.53 -6.35
N GLY A 155 -6.57 -3.29 -6.26
CA GLY A 155 -5.92 -3.66 -5.00
C GLY A 155 -5.45 -2.43 -4.22
N GLY A 156 -4.69 -1.53 -4.85
CA GLY A 156 -4.20 -0.29 -4.24
C GLY A 156 -5.33 0.61 -3.74
N TRP A 157 -6.38 0.83 -4.54
CA TRP A 157 -7.55 1.62 -4.13
C TRP A 157 -8.36 0.96 -3.01
N ALA A 158 -8.55 -0.36 -3.07
CA ALA A 158 -9.24 -1.12 -2.04
C ALA A 158 -8.50 -1.03 -0.69
N MET A 159 -7.17 -1.06 -0.73
CA MET A 159 -6.31 -0.91 0.44
C MET A 159 -6.47 0.48 1.08
N ALA A 160 -6.40 1.55 0.27
CA ALA A 160 -6.63 2.92 0.73
C ALA A 160 -8.04 3.10 1.33
N LEU A 161 -9.06 2.53 0.69
CA LEU A 161 -10.43 2.56 1.19
C LEU A 161 -10.56 1.85 2.55
N GLY A 162 -9.99 0.65 2.68
CA GLY A 162 -10.00 -0.11 3.92
C GLY A 162 -9.38 0.67 5.08
N TYR A 163 -8.21 1.27 4.85
CA TYR A 163 -7.55 2.16 5.81
C TYR A 163 -8.44 3.36 6.18
N CYS A 164 -9.03 4.05 5.21
CA CYS A 164 -9.90 5.20 5.45
C CYS A 164 -11.11 4.84 6.31
N VAL A 165 -11.79 3.73 6.02
CA VAL A 165 -12.94 3.26 6.80
C VAL A 165 -12.53 2.97 8.25
N VAL A 166 -11.46 2.20 8.47
CA VAL A 166 -10.97 1.91 9.83
C VAL A 166 -10.64 3.21 10.56
N THR A 167 -9.92 4.11 9.92
CA THR A 167 -9.46 5.37 10.51
C THR A 167 -10.62 6.26 10.93
N VAL A 168 -11.56 6.51 10.02
CA VAL A 168 -12.71 7.39 10.28
C VAL A 168 -13.56 6.82 11.41
N VAL A 169 -13.85 5.51 11.37
CA VAL A 169 -14.68 4.87 12.39
C VAL A 169 -13.96 4.84 13.74
N ALA A 170 -12.67 4.48 13.78
CA ALA A 170 -11.88 4.45 15.00
C ALA A 170 -11.79 5.83 15.66
N ILE A 171 -11.42 6.87 14.90
CA ILE A 171 -11.32 8.24 15.41
C ILE A 171 -12.67 8.73 15.93
N ARG A 172 -13.76 8.48 15.18
CA ARG A 172 -15.12 8.83 15.61
C ARG A 172 -15.51 8.14 16.92
N GLN A 173 -15.24 6.84 17.06
CA GLN A 173 -15.58 6.08 18.26
C GLN A 173 -14.71 6.43 19.47
N MET A 174 -13.43 6.71 19.26
CA MET A 174 -12.51 7.04 20.37
C MET A 174 -12.73 8.43 20.94
N TRP A 175 -12.93 9.43 20.07
CA TRP A 175 -12.86 10.84 20.46
C TRP A 175 -14.19 11.58 20.42
N PHE A 176 -15.11 11.21 19.52
CA PHE A 176 -16.33 11.99 19.25
C PHE A 176 -17.61 11.37 19.83
N LEU A 177 -17.67 10.05 20.00
CA LEU A 177 -18.82 9.37 20.59
C LEU A 177 -18.72 9.35 22.12
N ARG A 178 -19.36 10.34 22.79
CA ARG A 178 -19.49 10.44 24.26
C ARG A 178 -19.80 9.09 24.88
N LYS A 179 -19.07 8.65 25.92
CA LYS A 179 -19.44 7.46 26.70
C LYS A 179 -20.93 7.55 27.03
N GLY A 180 -21.74 6.61 26.52
CA GLY A 180 -23.14 6.57 26.88
C GLY A 180 -23.22 6.47 28.40
N VAL A 181 -23.88 7.45 29.03
CA VAL A 181 -24.29 7.34 30.42
C VAL A 181 -25.18 6.10 30.46
N ALA A 182 -24.68 5.03 31.07
CA ALA A 182 -25.54 3.93 31.46
C ALA A 182 -26.42 4.48 32.58
N THR A 183 -27.65 4.82 32.25
CA THR A 183 -28.78 4.78 33.19
C THR A 183 -29.25 3.35 33.30
#